data_AF-A0A2G6JBF4-F1
#
_entry.id   AF-A0A2G6JBF4-F1
#
_cell.length_a   1.000
_cell.length_b   1.000
_cell.length_c   1.000
_cell.angle_alpha   90.00
_cell.angle_beta   90.00
_cell.angle_gamma   90.00
#
_symmetry.space_group_name_H-M   'P 1'
#
loop_
_entity.id
_entity.type
_entity.pdbx_description
1 polymer ?
#
loop_
_entity_poly.entity_id
_entity_poly.type
_entity_poly.pdbx_seq_one_letter_code
_entity_poly.pdbx_strand_id
1 'polypeptide(L)' 'MNEFTLEELNVLLNVFAKAGVDENSGAEGEMLQRLKAAQENRQELESMEFDDCLDGACKL' A
#
# COMPACT_ATOMS: atom_id res chain seq x y z
N MET A 1 -8.46 13.65 4.76
CA MET A 1 -7.01 13.41 4.63
C MET A 1 -6.77 13.03 3.19
N ASN A 2 -5.79 13.62 2.50
CA ASN A 2 -5.44 13.19 1.16
C ASN A 2 -4.95 11.74 1.26
N GLU A 3 -5.58 10.83 0.54
CA GLU A 3 -5.10 9.47 0.40
C GLU A 3 -3.89 9.47 -0.55
N PHE A 4 -2.84 8.76 -0.18
CA PHE A 4 -1.71 8.53 -1.07
C PHE A 4 -2.07 7.45 -2.09
N THR A 5 -1.61 7.65 -3.32
CA THR A 5 -1.62 6.63 -4.37
C THR A 5 -0.62 5.52 -4.07
N LEU A 6 -0.76 4.35 -4.71
CA LEU A 6 0.19 3.25 -4.56
C LEU A 6 1.63 3.67 -4.94
N GLU A 7 1.77 4.48 -5.99
CA GLU A 7 3.06 4.99 -6.44
C GLU A 7 3.71 5.91 -5.39
N GLU A 8 2.96 6.84 -4.82
CA GLU A 8 3.45 7.73 -3.75
C GLU A 8 3.86 6.94 -2.50
N LEU A 9 3.07 5.92 -2.11
CA LEU A 9 3.41 5.03 -0.99
C LEU A 9 4.72 4.28 -1.26
N ASN A 10 4.92 3.76 -2.47
CA ASN A 10 6.16 3.10 -2.86
C ASN A 10 7.38 4.05 -2.85
N VAL A 11 7.20 5.30 -3.26
CA VAL A 11 8.26 6.32 -3.17
C VAL A 11 8.63 6.58 -1.70
N LEU A 12 7.63 6.73 -0.83
CA LEU A 12 7.88 6.94 0.61
C LEU A 12 8.60 5.76 1.24
N LEU A 13 8.16 4.52 0.99
CA LEU A 13 8.83 3.32 1.49
C LEU A 13 10.28 3.23 1.02
N ASN A 14 10.57 3.60 -0.23
CA ASN A 14 11.93 3.67 -0.75
C ASN A 14 12.80 4.72 -0.04
N VAL A 15 12.23 5.84 0.41
CA VAL A 15 12.95 6.84 1.21
C VAL A 15 13.33 6.26 2.57
N PHE A 16 12.40 5.60 3.26
CA PHE A 16 12.70 4.93 4.55
C PHE A 16 13.75 3.83 4.40
N ALA A 17 13.67 3.03 3.34
CA ALA A 17 14.65 2.00 3.04
C ALA A 17 16.06 2.59 2.82
N LYS A 18 16.17 3.71 2.08
CA LYS A 18 17.45 4.40 1.86
C LYS A 18 17.99 5.08 3.12
N ALA A 19 17.10 5.55 4.00
CA ALA A 19 17.47 6.12 5.28
C ALA A 19 17.92 5.07 6.30
N GLY A 20 17.70 3.77 6.03
CA GLY A 20 18.08 2.69 6.94
C GLY A 20 17.26 2.67 8.23
N VAL A 21 16.02 3.14 8.18
CA VAL A 21 15.12 3.17 9.34
C VAL A 21 14.63 1.75 9.63
N ASP A 22 14.83 1.29 10.87
CA ASP A 22 14.24 0.05 11.37
C ASP A 22 12.80 0.27 11.83
N GLU A 23 11.93 -0.72 11.65
CA GLU A 23 10.52 -0.64 12.06
C GLU A 23 10.31 -0.47 13.56
N ASN A 24 11.29 -0.83 14.38
CA ASN A 24 11.24 -0.69 15.83
C ASN A 24 11.93 0.61 16.30
N SER A 25 12.43 1.43 15.39
CA SER A 25 13.13 2.68 15.72
C SER A 25 12.16 3.85 15.88
N GLY A 26 11.62 4.00 17.09
CA GLY A 26 10.93 5.21 17.52
C GLY A 26 9.77 5.64 16.60
N ALA A 27 9.62 6.95 16.43
CA ALA A 27 8.51 7.52 15.65
C ALA A 27 8.62 7.22 14.16
N GLU A 28 9.84 7.15 13.63
CA GLU A 28 10.12 6.83 12.23
C GLU A 28 9.78 5.38 11.90
N GLY A 29 10.07 4.44 12.80
CA GLY A 29 9.68 3.04 12.69
C GLY A 29 8.16 2.85 12.73
N GLU A 30 7.47 3.55 13.63
CA GLU A 30 6.00 3.54 13.69
C GLU A 30 5.38 4.10 12.39
N MET A 31 5.95 5.18 11.84
CA MET A 31 5.52 5.72 10.56
C MET A 31 5.76 4.73 9.41
N LEU A 32 6.90 4.05 9.39
CA LEU A 32 7.23 3.01 8.40
C LEU A 32 6.20 1.86 8.44
N GLN A 33 5.85 1.37 9.62
CA GLN A 33 4.85 0.32 9.78
C GLN A 33 3.48 0.75 9.23
N ARG A 34 3.05 1.98 9.53
CA ARG A 34 1.79 2.53 9.02
C ARG A 34 1.78 2.69 7.51
N LEU A 35 2.89 3.11 6.91
CA LEU A 35 3.03 3.24 5.46
C LEU A 35 3.00 1.88 4.76
N LYS A 36 3.61 0.84 5.34
CA LYS A 36 3.55 -0.53 4.82
C LYS A 36 2.12 -1.05 4.82
N ALA A 37 1.40 -0.90 5.94
CA ALA A 37 0.00 -1.30 6.01
C ALA A 37 -0.88 -0.54 5.00
N ALA A 38 -0.64 0.77 4.80
CA ALA A 38 -1.37 1.53 3.80
C ALA A 38 -1.06 1.07 2.36
N GLN A 39 0.19 0.73 2.07
CA GLN A 39 0.64 0.25 0.76
C GLN A 39 0.03 -1.12 0.44
N GLU A 40 0.02 -2.04 1.40
CA GLU A 40 -0.57 -3.38 1.25
C GLU A 40 -2.08 -3.28 0.95
N ASN A 41 -2.83 -2.52 1.75
CA ASN A 41 -4.25 -2.27 1.50
C ASN A 41 -4.51 -1.66 0.10
N ARG A 42 -3.69 -0.68 -0.32
CA ARG A 42 -3.84 -0.05 -1.63
C ARG A 42 -3.53 -1.04 -2.77
N GLN A 43 -2.50 -1.84 -2.61
CA GLN A 43 -2.11 -2.86 -3.57
C GLN A 43 -3.19 -3.93 -3.71
N GLU A 44 -3.81 -4.37 -2.61
CA GLU A 44 -4.95 -5.29 -2.65
C GLU A 44 -6.14 -4.67 -3.40
N LEU A 45 -6.48 -3.42 -3.11
CA LEU A 45 -7.59 -2.72 -3.79
C LEU A 45 -7.34 -2.53 -5.29
N GLU A 46 -6.12 -2.18 -5.71
CA GLU A 46 -5.76 -2.09 -7.13
C GLU A 46 -5.68 -3.47 -7.80
N SER A 47 -5.37 -4.52 -7.03
CA SER A 47 -5.41 -5.92 -7.51
C SER A 47 -6.83 -6.50 -7.54
N MET A 48 -7.81 -5.86 -6.88
CA MET A 48 -9.23 -6.24 -6.93
C MET A 48 -9.92 -5.79 -8.23
N GLU A 49 -9.21 -5.15 -9.16
CA GLU A 49 -9.75 -4.83 -10.47
C GLU A 49 -9.60 -6.03 -11.44
N PHE A 50 -10.74 -6.65 -11.79
CA PHE A 50 -11.07 -7.40 -13.04
C PHE A 50 -11.26 -8.93 -13.06
N ASP A 51 -10.99 -9.72 -12.02
CA ASP A 51 -11.20 -11.19 -12.15
C ASP A 51 -12.64 -11.63 -11.80
N ASP A 52 -13.31 -10.96 -10.84
CA ASP A 52 -14.62 -11.41 -10.34
C ASP A 52 -15.85 -10.83 -11.09
N CYS A 53 -15.66 -9.92 -12.06
CA CYS A 53 -16.76 -9.34 -12.84
C CYS A 53 -16.71 -9.68 -14.34
N LEU A 54 -15.64 -10.31 -14.84
CA LEU A 54 -15.52 -10.69 -16.25
C LEU A 54 -15.69 -12.20 -16.52
N ASP A 55 -15.65 -13.09 -15.51
CA ASP A 55 -15.85 -14.54 -15.69
C ASP A 55 -17.26 -15.06 -15.32
N GLY A 56 -18.31 -14.30 -15.67
CA GLY A 56 -19.58 -14.93 -16.05
C GLY A 56 -20.73 -15.03 -15.03
N ALA A 57 -20.73 -14.29 -13.91
CA ALA A 57 -21.86 -14.32 -12.95
C ALA A 57 -23.00 -13.31 -13.21
N CYS A 58 -22.91 -12.46 -14.23
CA CYS A 58 -24.06 -11.68 -14.74
C CYS A 58 -24.72 -12.40 -15.92
N LYS A 59 -25.32 -13.56 -15.66
CA LYS A 59 -26.39 -14.10 -16.51
C LYS A 59 -27.73 -13.80 -15.84
N LEU A 60 -28.50 -12.95 -16.52
CA LEU A 60 -29.96 -12.80 -16.40
C LEU A 60 -30.67 -14.14 -16.18
#